data_AF-A0A6N3H6G8-F1
#
_entry.id   AF-A0A6N3H6G8-F1
#
_cell.length_a   1.000
_cell.length_b   1.000
_cell.length_c   1.000
_cell.angle_alpha   90.00
_cell.angle_beta   90.00
_cell.angle_gamma   90.00
#
_symmetry.space_group_name_H-M   'P 1'
#
loop_
_entity.id
_entity.type
_entity.pdbx_description
1 polymer ?
#
loop_
_entity_poly.entity_id
_entity_poly.type
_entity_poly.pdbx_seq_one_letter_code
_entity_poly.pdbx_strand_id
1 'polypeptide(L)'
;MKDSIVIDMKYAGYDMIDGTPNVHRHHIFEGTANRRLSDEDGLWVPLSYEHHEGNMSVHRNKEMSALMHIIGQLAWEKHYIVEHEDVSEDDARDAFRKRYGKSYL
;
A
#
# COMPACT_ATOMS: atom_id res chain seq x y z
N MET A 1 -4.46 7.81 11.94
CA MET A 1 -4.08 7.08 10.72
C MET A 1 -5.35 6.72 10.00
N LYS A 2 -5.40 6.97 8.69
CA LYS A 2 -6.56 6.65 7.85
C LYS A 2 -6.74 5.13 7.72
N ASP A 3 -7.98 4.69 7.50
CA ASP A 3 -8.27 3.31 7.11
C ASP A 3 -7.54 2.96 5.81
N SER A 4 -7.25 1.67 5.62
CA SER A 4 -6.56 1.26 4.41
C SER A 4 -7.46 1.46 3.18
N ILE A 5 -6.89 2.07 2.14
CA ILE A 5 -7.55 2.17 0.82
C ILE A 5 -7.22 0.97 -0.08
N VAL A 6 -6.40 0.04 0.41
CA VAL A 6 -5.89 -1.11 -0.34
C VAL A 6 -6.74 -2.36 -0.10
N ILE A 7 -7.30 -2.48 1.11
CA ILE A 7 -8.13 -3.61 1.52
C ILE A 7 -9.53 -3.17 1.95
N ASP A 8 -10.50 -4.07 1.86
CA ASP A 8 -11.77 -3.89 2.56
C ASP A 8 -11.52 -4.07 4.08
N MET A 9 -11.80 -3.01 4.84
CA MET A 9 -11.58 -2.97 6.29
C MET A 9 -12.33 -4.06 7.06
N LYS A 10 -13.39 -4.66 6.50
CA LYS A 10 -14.04 -5.86 7.05
C LYS A 10 -13.07 -7.03 7.23
N TYR A 11 -12.03 -7.12 6.40
CA TYR A 11 -11.04 -8.19 6.41
C TYR A 11 -9.67 -7.75 6.96
N ALA A 12 -9.59 -6.58 7.60
CA ALA A 12 -8.33 -6.03 8.13
C ALA A 12 -7.67 -6.88 9.24
N GLY A 13 -8.35 -7.89 9.76
CA GLY A 13 -7.81 -8.85 10.74
C GLY A 13 -7.10 -10.06 10.13
N TYR A 14 -7.06 -10.17 8.80
CA TYR A 14 -6.51 -11.31 8.07
C TYR A 14 -5.38 -10.87 7.14
N ASP A 15 -4.37 -11.71 7.00
CA ASP A 15 -3.22 -11.46 6.13
C ASP A 15 -3.70 -11.34 4.68
N MET A 16 -3.28 -10.29 4.00
CA MET A 16 -3.69 -10.04 2.62
C MET A 16 -3.17 -11.13 1.64
N ILE A 17 -2.09 -11.82 1.99
CA ILE A 17 -1.45 -12.83 1.12
C ILE A 17 -2.16 -14.18 1.24
N ASP A 18 -2.39 -14.68 2.44
CA ASP A 18 -2.84 -16.05 2.68
C ASP A 18 -4.08 -16.18 3.60
N GLY A 19 -4.56 -15.07 4.16
CA GLY A 19 -5.70 -15.05 5.08
C GLY A 19 -5.38 -15.46 6.52
N THR A 20 -4.11 -15.67 6.88
CA THR A 20 -3.71 -15.99 8.25
C THR A 20 -4.11 -14.86 9.23
N PRO A 21 -4.79 -15.15 10.36
CA PRO A 21 -5.16 -14.13 11.33
C PRO A 21 -3.97 -13.68 12.21
N ASN A 22 -4.20 -12.76 13.15
CA ASN A 22 -3.18 -12.18 14.05
C ASN A 22 -2.11 -11.38 13.28
N VAL A 23 -2.59 -10.36 12.59
CA VAL A 23 -1.79 -9.54 11.67
C VAL A 23 -1.21 -8.29 12.33
N HIS A 24 -0.13 -7.82 11.72
CA HIS A 24 0.46 -6.51 11.92
C HIS A 24 0.11 -5.60 10.74
N ARG A 25 0.12 -4.28 10.98
CA ARG A 25 0.04 -3.32 9.88
C ARG A 25 1.41 -3.14 9.26
N HIS A 26 1.51 -3.38 7.96
CA HIS A 26 2.69 -3.10 7.16
C HIS A 26 2.43 -1.89 6.25
N HIS A 27 3.26 -0.85 6.37
CA HIS A 27 3.24 0.31 5.48
C HIS A 27 3.82 -0.08 4.12
N ILE A 28 3.07 0.11 3.03
CA ILE A 28 3.54 -0.29 1.69
C ILE A 28 4.78 0.51 1.28
N PHE A 29 4.80 1.82 1.55
CA PHE A 29 5.93 2.69 1.20
C PHE A 29 6.81 2.95 2.42
N GLU A 30 8.02 2.39 2.36
CA GLU A 30 8.97 2.38 3.48
C GLU A 30 9.75 3.69 3.65
N GLY A 31 10.36 3.86 4.84
CA GLY A 31 11.15 5.03 5.23
C GLY A 31 10.34 6.08 6.01
N THR A 32 11.00 6.85 6.89
CA THR A 32 10.33 7.77 7.84
C THR A 32 9.37 8.76 7.17
N ALA A 33 9.79 9.35 6.04
CA ALA A 33 8.95 10.30 5.29
C ALA A 33 7.72 9.62 4.68
N ASN A 34 7.92 8.47 4.02
CA ASN A 34 6.83 7.77 3.32
C ASN A 34 5.88 7.05 4.27
N ARG A 35 6.33 6.63 5.46
CA ARG A 35 5.43 6.10 6.51
C ARG A 35 4.39 7.14 6.91
N ARG A 36 4.82 8.40 7.10
CA ARG A 36 3.90 9.51 7.41
C ARG A 36 2.90 9.75 6.28
N LEU A 37 3.35 9.77 5.03
CA LEU A 37 2.44 9.91 3.87
C LEU A 37 1.46 8.72 3.80
N SER A 38 1.96 7.50 4.00
CA SER A 38 1.14 6.30 4.00
C SER A 38 0.07 6.32 5.09
N ASP A 39 0.36 6.92 6.25
CA ASP A 39 -0.64 7.11 7.32
C ASP A 39 -1.74 8.12 6.97
N GLU A 40 -1.38 9.16 6.21
CA GLU A 40 -2.30 10.18 5.69
C GLU A 40 -3.18 9.60 4.57
N ASP A 41 -2.60 8.79 3.68
CA ASP A 41 -3.29 8.25 2.50
C ASP A 41 -4.05 6.93 2.77
N GLY A 42 -3.70 6.20 3.83
CA GLY A 42 -4.24 4.86 4.08
C GLY A 42 -3.50 3.76 3.30
N LEU A 43 -2.20 3.91 3.07
CA LEU A 43 -1.40 2.98 2.27
C LEU A 43 -0.66 1.96 3.15
N TRP A 44 -1.44 1.07 3.76
CA TRP A 44 -0.96 -0.03 4.58
C TRP A 44 -1.80 -1.29 4.34
N VAL A 45 -1.22 -2.46 4.62
CA VAL A 45 -1.88 -3.77 4.49
C VAL A 45 -1.68 -4.61 5.76
N PRO A 46 -2.64 -5.49 6.09
CA PRO A 46 -2.46 -6.48 7.15
C PRO A 46 -1.58 -7.63 6.67
N LEU A 47 -0.51 -7.92 7.40
CA LEU A 47 0.35 -9.08 7.17
C LEU A 47 0.57 -9.84 8.49
N SER A 48 0.51 -11.16 8.44
CA SER A 48 0.94 -12.02 9.54
C SER A 48 2.42 -11.81 9.85
N TYR A 49 2.89 -12.35 10.98
CA TYR A 49 4.32 -12.29 11.31
C TYR A 49 5.20 -12.89 10.19
N GLU A 50 4.78 -14.01 9.59
CA GLU A 50 5.58 -14.70 8.57
C GLU A 50 5.77 -13.87 7.30
N HIS A 51 4.72 -13.16 6.86
CA HIS A 51 4.77 -12.28 5.69
C HIS A 51 5.26 -10.85 6.00
N HIS A 52 5.24 -10.41 7.27
CA HIS A 52 5.80 -9.12 7.65
C HIS A 52 7.30 -9.23 7.95
N GLU A 53 7.72 -10.13 8.85
CA GLU A 53 9.07 -10.16 9.44
C GLU A 53 9.75 -11.54 9.40
N GLY A 54 8.98 -12.61 9.14
CA GLY A 54 9.45 -13.99 9.09
C GLY A 54 10.26 -14.35 7.84
N ASN A 55 10.31 -15.63 7.51
CA ASN A 55 11.15 -16.11 6.41
C ASN A 55 10.58 -15.74 5.04
N MET A 56 9.25 -15.72 4.92
CA MET A 56 8.52 -15.27 3.73
C MET A 56 8.22 -13.76 3.75
N SER A 57 8.90 -13.00 4.61
CA SER A 57 8.70 -11.56 4.78
C SER A 57 8.76 -10.79 3.46
N VAL A 58 7.87 -9.82 3.30
CA VAL A 58 7.87 -8.83 2.22
C VAL A 58 9.21 -8.09 2.11
N HIS A 59 9.92 -7.88 3.23
CA HIS A 59 11.24 -7.25 3.25
C HIS A 59 12.36 -8.18 2.74
N ARG A 60 12.10 -9.49 2.66
CA ARG A 60 13.06 -10.51 2.20
C ARG A 60 12.70 -11.06 0.81
N ASN A 61 11.48 -10.85 0.34
CA ASN A 61 11.00 -11.32 -0.95
C ASN A 61 10.81 -10.14 -1.94
N LYS A 62 11.71 -10.06 -2.93
CA LYS A 62 11.71 -8.99 -3.93
C LYS A 62 10.43 -8.92 -4.75
N GLU A 63 9.85 -10.07 -5.12
CA GLU A 63 8.63 -10.12 -5.93
C GLU A 63 7.44 -9.62 -5.12
N MET A 64 7.32 -10.06 -3.87
CA MET A 64 6.28 -9.58 -2.96
C MET A 64 6.40 -8.07 -2.70
N SER A 65 7.62 -7.58 -2.44
CA SER A 65 7.86 -6.14 -2.28
C SER A 65 7.46 -5.34 -3.53
N ALA A 66 7.80 -5.82 -4.72
CA ALA A 66 7.41 -5.17 -5.97
C ALA A 66 5.89 -5.13 -6.16
N LEU A 67 5.22 -6.27 -5.95
CA LEU A 67 3.76 -6.37 -6.06
C LEU A 67 3.04 -5.47 -5.04
N MET A 68 3.53 -5.38 -3.80
CA MET A 68 2.98 -4.50 -2.78
C MET A 68 3.04 -3.03 -3.20
N HIS A 69 4.19 -2.59 -3.70
CA HIS A 69 4.33 -1.22 -4.20
C HIS A 69 3.39 -0.94 -5.38
N ILE A 70 3.27 -1.87 -6.32
CA ILE A 70 2.35 -1.76 -7.46
C ILE A 70 0.90 -1.63 -6.97
N ILE A 71 0.46 -2.50 -6.08
CA ILE A 71 -0.90 -2.49 -5.52
C ILE A 71 -1.17 -1.19 -4.75
N GLY A 72 -0.23 -0.74 -3.93
CA GLY A 72 -0.37 0.52 -3.19
C GLY A 72 -0.49 1.73 -4.11
N GLN A 73 0.33 1.80 -5.17
CA GLN A 73 0.25 2.87 -6.14
C GLN A 73 -1.07 2.85 -6.91
N LEU A 74 -1.50 1.69 -7.42
CA LEU A 74 -2.77 1.55 -8.13
C LEU A 74 -3.97 1.94 -7.23
N ALA A 75 -3.95 1.54 -5.96
CA ALA A 75 -5.00 1.92 -5.01
C ALA A 75 -5.04 3.44 -4.80
N TRP A 76 -3.87 4.07 -4.64
CA TRP A 76 -3.77 5.53 -4.50
C TRP A 76 -4.28 6.26 -5.75
N GLU A 77 -3.80 5.86 -6.94
CA GLU A 77 -4.21 6.47 -8.22
C GLU A 77 -5.71 6.34 -8.45
N LYS A 78 -6.29 5.16 -8.19
CA LYS A 78 -7.73 4.92 -8.28
C LYS A 78 -8.51 5.85 -7.36
N HIS A 79 -8.10 6.00 -6.10
CA HIS A 79 -8.77 6.90 -5.16
C HIS A 79 -8.60 8.36 -5.55
N TYR A 80 -7.42 8.75 -6.03
CA TYR A 80 -7.14 10.10 -6.50
C TYR A 80 -8.08 10.50 -7.65
N ILE A 81 -8.26 9.62 -8.65
CA ILE A 81 -9.19 9.84 -9.77
C ILE A 81 -10.64 9.98 -9.29
N VAL A 82 -11.07 9.19 -8.31
CA VAL A 82 -12.44 9.28 -7.77
C VAL A 82 -12.67 10.59 -7.00
N GLU A 83 -11.63 11.11 -6.33
CA GLU A 83 -11.71 12.33 -5.51
C GLU A 83 -11.57 13.63 -6.33
N HIS A 84 -11.18 13.55 -7.60
CA HIS A 84 -10.90 14.72 -8.46
C HIS A 84 -11.62 14.61 -9.81
N GLU A 85 -12.34 15.67 -10.20
CA GLU A 85 -12.99 15.73 -11.51
C GLU A 85 -11.96 15.89 -12.64
N ASP A 86 -12.26 15.30 -13.81
CA ASP A 86 -11.47 15.42 -15.04
C ASP A 86 -9.98 15.00 -14.95
N VAL A 87 -9.64 14.09 -14.03
CA VAL A 87 -8.28 13.52 -13.90
C VAL A 87 -8.14 12.24 -14.73
N SER A 88 -7.14 12.20 -15.62
CA SER A 88 -6.77 10.98 -16.35
C SER A 88 -5.89 10.05 -15.51
N GLU A 89 -5.70 8.80 -15.97
CA GLU A 89 -4.75 7.88 -15.33
C GLU A 89 -3.31 8.41 -15.34
N ASP A 90 -2.90 9.09 -16.41
CA ASP A 90 -1.57 9.70 -16.53
C ASP A 90 -1.41 10.87 -15.55
N ASP A 91 -2.44 11.70 -15.38
CA ASP A 91 -2.43 12.79 -14.39
C ASP A 91 -2.32 12.25 -12.95
N ALA A 92 -3.06 11.18 -12.66
CA ALA A 92 -3.00 10.51 -11.37
C ALA A 92 -1.61 9.88 -11.10
N ARG A 93 -1.01 9.26 -12.12
CA ARG A 93 0.36 8.73 -12.07
C ARG A 93 1.38 9.83 -11.76
N ASP A 94 1.26 10.99 -12.42
CA ASP A 94 2.15 12.12 -12.17
C ASP A 94 1.92 12.76 -10.80
N ALA A 95 0.68 12.79 -10.31
CA ALA A 95 0.37 13.21 -8.94
C ALA A 95 0.99 12.26 -7.91
N PHE A 96 0.89 10.94 -8.13
CA PHE A 96 1.54 9.94 -7.28
C PHE A 96 3.06 10.14 -7.26
N ARG A 97 3.70 10.32 -8.43
CA ARG A 97 5.14 10.60 -8.54
C ARG A 97 5.56 11.86 -7.79
N LYS A 98 4.74 12.92 -7.83
CA LYS A 98 4.98 14.15 -7.05
C LYS A 98 4.89 13.90 -5.55
N ARG A 99 3.97 13.04 -5.10
CA ARG A 99 3.74 12.73 -3.69
C ARG A 99 4.79 11.78 -3.10
N TYR A 100 5.14 10.71 -3.82
CA TYR A 100 6.02 9.63 -3.37
C TYR A 100 7.42 9.62 -4.00
N GLY A 101 7.69 10.56 -4.90
CA GLY A 101 9.00 10.78 -5.52
C GLY A 101 9.33 9.91 -6.73
N LYS A 102 8.57 8.84 -7.00
CA LYS A 102 8.74 7.94 -8.15
C LYS A 102 7.48 7.15 -8.48
N SER A 103 7.48 6.50 -9.65
CA SER A 103 6.51 5.46 -10.02
C SER A 103 7.13 4.08 -9.76
N TYR A 104 6.30 3.13 -9.38
CA TYR A 104 6.58 1.70 -9.25
C TYR A 104 5.91 0.87 -10.37
N LEU A 105 5.19 1.54 -11.27
CA LEU A 105 4.64 1.05 -12.53
C LEU A 105 5.45 1.57 -13.71
#